data_AF-A0A7S6S8Y8-F1
#
_entry.id   AF-A0A7S6S8Y8-F1
#
_cell.length_a   1.000
_cell.length_b   1.000
_cell.length_c   1.000
_cell.angle_alpha   90.00
_cell.angle_beta   90.00
_cell.angle_gamma   90.00
#
_symmetry.space_group_name_H-M   'P 1'
#
loop_
_entity.id
_entity.type
_entity.pdbx_description
1 polymer ?
#
loop_
_entity_poly.entity_id
_entity_poly.type
_entity_poly.pdbx_seq_one_letter_code
_entity_poly.pdbx_strand_id
1 'polypeptide(L)'
;MSRRIIFIDSKVTEYQSLIPQLPEDSEVIVLGASKGGVIQILEALQGKTEISVIDIISHGAPGVLKLGSSELNNNNLAAYAEQLTQIGAHLNDTADILLYGCEVAQGKQGQAFIEQLSLLTGVNVAASINLTGAEALGGDWILEAYTGLDKVRALHFSYSGVLSSGEFRVNTYTDNVQAESSITGLSTGGFVVSWLSEGQDGSRDHIYAQRYEANGVAQGAEFKVDTNASKFDSSFDSSVIGLPNGGFVVNWMSSDGDLHLQRYDANGIVQGGEMNVRNVNPLIVSPIAALSDGGFVTNWHGLAGIYAQRYDANGVAQGAEFKVNTTRDDGQTESSITGLSDGGFVVSWTSEVRNGFGVDSDEIFAQLYDANGVAQGPEFRVNTTTDDDQKESSISGLTNGGFVVSWITADQDVDKHGGGIYAQRYDASGVAQGAEFQVNTTTTKFPDNSSLTALSNGGFVAIWQALDVGRASFGIFVQRFDANGVAQGGELRVNTTIETSSDPSIAALTDGGFVVSWQASNDIKAKRYDANGNEVGVVDFSATADRLFNWAESAYTALFPNHATSQEIAGYHARLYENGNALGEQNGNIYFYDSHSIVLVGTVDDFLPSAIAAGF
;
A
#
# COMPACT_ATOMS: atom_id res chain seq x y z
N MET A 1 24.88 30.10 26.02
CA MET A 1 24.67 28.68 25.67
C MET A 1 24.06 28.64 24.29
N SER A 2 24.46 27.69 23.45
CA SER A 2 23.83 27.45 22.15
C SER A 2 22.36 27.11 22.40
N ARG A 3 21.41 27.85 21.81
CA ARG A 3 19.98 27.56 21.98
C ARG A 3 19.53 26.70 20.81
N ARG A 4 19.42 25.39 21.06
CA ARG A 4 18.97 24.37 20.09
C ARG A 4 17.48 24.10 20.27
N ILE A 5 16.73 24.09 19.16
CA ILE A 5 15.31 23.69 19.15
C ILE A 5 15.16 22.52 18.19
N ILE A 6 14.46 21.48 18.63
CA ILE A 6 14.27 20.25 17.88
C ILE A 6 12.78 20.07 17.61
N PHE A 7 12.42 20.10 16.34
CA PHE A 7 11.08 19.79 15.88
C PHE A 7 11.03 18.33 15.44
N ILE A 8 10.03 17.59 15.93
CA ILE A 8 9.81 16.20 15.55
C ILE A 8 8.40 16.08 14.99
N ASP A 9 8.28 15.58 13.77
CA ASP A 9 6.98 15.31 13.19
C ASP A 9 6.32 14.12 13.88
N SER A 10 5.06 14.28 14.31
CA SER A 10 4.31 13.21 14.98
C SER A 10 4.00 12.01 14.09
N LYS A 11 4.17 12.11 12.76
CA LYS A 11 4.02 11.01 11.81
C LYS A 11 5.27 10.16 11.66
N VAL A 12 6.41 10.55 12.26
CA VAL A 12 7.57 9.66 12.36
C VAL A 12 7.19 8.48 13.25
N THR A 13 7.27 7.27 12.69
CA THR A 13 6.98 6.02 13.40
C THR A 13 7.78 5.96 14.71
N GLU A 14 7.12 5.65 15.82
CA GLU A 14 7.75 5.54 17.15
C GLU A 14 8.65 6.74 17.55
N TYR A 15 8.33 7.97 17.11
CA TYR A 15 9.14 9.15 17.38
C TYR A 15 9.41 9.39 18.87
N GLN A 16 8.56 8.89 19.76
CA GLN A 16 8.73 8.99 21.21
C GLN A 16 10.02 8.29 21.69
N SER A 17 10.53 7.31 20.94
CA SER A 17 11.82 6.66 21.20
C SER A 17 13.02 7.57 20.98
N LEU A 18 12.87 8.61 20.15
CA LEU A 18 13.93 9.57 19.85
C LEU A 18 14.10 10.60 20.97
N ILE A 19 13.02 10.99 21.64
CA ILE A 19 13.00 12.09 22.63
C ILE A 19 14.01 11.89 23.76
N PRO A 20 14.12 10.71 24.40
CA PRO A 20 15.09 10.48 25.49
C PRO A 20 16.56 10.54 25.06
N GLN A 21 16.85 10.53 23.77
CA GLN A 21 18.20 10.52 23.21
C GLN A 21 18.68 11.92 22.80
N LEU A 22 17.82 12.93 22.90
CA LEU A 22 18.12 14.30 22.52
C LEU A 22 19.00 14.99 23.57
N PRO A 23 19.80 16.00 23.17
CA PRO A 23 20.60 16.77 24.12
C PRO A 23 19.74 17.39 25.24
N GLU A 24 20.17 17.28 26.50
CA GLU A 24 19.43 17.80 27.66
C GLU A 24 19.19 19.32 27.61
N ASP A 25 20.01 20.06 26.87
CA ASP A 25 19.93 21.51 26.69
C ASP A 25 19.06 21.95 25.50
N SER A 26 18.37 21.00 24.85
CA SER A 26 17.50 21.27 23.71
C SER A 26 16.03 21.48 24.11
N GLU A 27 15.34 22.37 23.40
CA GLU A 27 13.89 22.53 23.50
C GLU A 27 13.21 21.64 22.44
N VAL A 28 12.39 20.68 22.85
CA VAL A 28 11.76 19.69 21.94
C VAL A 28 10.30 20.05 21.70
N ILE A 29 9.89 20.08 20.44
CA ILE A 29 8.55 20.47 20.01
C ILE A 29 8.01 19.45 19.01
N VAL A 30 6.89 18.81 19.34
CA VAL A 30 6.25 17.83 18.46
C VAL A 30 5.26 18.55 17.54
N LEU A 31 5.42 18.36 16.22
CA LEU A 31 4.51 18.92 15.21
C LEU A 31 3.31 18.00 15.03
N GLY A 32 2.11 18.54 15.24
CA GLY A 32 0.86 17.80 15.10
C GLY A 32 0.49 17.51 13.65
N ALA A 33 -0.04 16.32 13.39
CA ALA A 33 -0.42 15.85 12.05
C ALA A 33 -1.54 16.67 11.37
N SER A 34 -2.33 17.44 12.12
CA SER A 34 -3.54 18.14 11.63
C SER A 34 -3.31 19.58 11.18
N LYS A 35 -2.08 20.11 11.30
CA LYS A 35 -1.76 21.51 10.97
C LYS A 35 -0.50 21.59 10.12
N GLY A 36 -0.40 22.56 9.22
CA GLY A 36 0.79 22.74 8.37
C GLY A 36 2.03 23.01 9.23
N GLY A 37 3.09 22.22 9.04
CA GLY A 37 4.23 22.22 9.95
C GLY A 37 5.09 23.48 9.90
N VAL A 38 5.23 24.17 8.76
CA VAL A 38 5.92 25.47 8.68
C VAL A 38 5.26 26.51 9.59
N ILE A 39 3.92 26.52 9.63
CA ILE A 39 3.16 27.42 10.48
C ILE A 39 3.35 27.07 11.96
N GLN A 40 3.33 25.77 12.30
CA GLN A 40 3.60 25.31 13.67
C GLN A 40 5.01 25.69 14.15
N ILE A 41 6.02 25.54 13.28
CA ILE A 41 7.40 25.96 13.58
C ILE A 41 7.42 27.47 13.86
N LEU A 42 6.88 28.30 12.96
CA LEU A 42 6.85 29.75 13.15
C LEU A 42 6.14 30.16 14.45
N GLU A 43 4.99 29.57 14.75
CA GLU A 43 4.26 29.83 16.01
C GLU A 43 5.08 29.45 17.23
N ALA A 44 5.75 28.29 17.19
CA ALA A 44 6.60 27.81 18.27
C ALA A 44 7.85 28.67 18.49
N LEU A 45 8.28 29.45 17.49
CA LEU A 45 9.41 30.37 17.59
C LEU A 45 9.03 31.75 18.13
N GLN A 46 7.75 32.07 18.26
CA GLN A 46 7.31 33.38 18.76
C GLN A 46 7.91 33.70 20.12
N GLY A 47 8.54 34.88 20.22
CA GLY A 47 9.21 35.35 21.44
C GLY A 47 10.56 34.69 21.75
N LYS A 48 11.06 33.81 20.88
CA LYS A 48 12.41 33.24 20.97
C LYS A 48 13.36 33.98 20.02
N THR A 49 14.60 34.18 20.41
CA THR A 49 15.63 34.84 19.57
C THR A 49 16.98 34.17 19.81
N GLU A 50 17.96 34.49 18.97
CA GLU A 50 19.35 34.01 19.10
C GLU A 50 19.47 32.48 19.07
N ILE A 51 18.56 31.81 18.34
CA ILE A 51 18.59 30.36 18.16
C ILE A 51 19.78 30.01 17.26
N SER A 52 20.57 29.03 17.69
CA SER A 52 21.80 28.62 17.00
C SER A 52 21.63 27.37 16.15
N VAL A 53 20.64 26.53 16.44
CA VAL A 53 20.37 25.34 15.63
C VAL A 53 18.87 25.05 15.68
N ILE A 54 18.29 24.78 14.52
CA ILE A 54 16.99 24.11 14.40
C ILE A 54 17.24 22.72 13.81
N ASP A 55 16.88 21.68 14.57
CA ASP A 55 16.81 20.31 14.05
C ASP A 55 15.35 20.02 13.67
N ILE A 56 15.11 19.42 12.50
CA ILE A 56 13.79 18.99 12.05
C ILE A 56 13.86 17.51 11.68
N ILE A 57 13.20 16.67 12.47
CA ILE A 57 13.13 15.22 12.26
C ILE A 57 11.76 14.89 11.66
N SER A 58 11.76 14.43 10.41
CA SER A 58 10.55 14.03 9.70
C SER A 58 10.83 13.08 8.54
N HIS A 59 9.79 12.52 7.93
CA HIS A 59 9.93 11.79 6.68
C HIS A 59 10.35 12.72 5.52
N GLY A 60 11.22 12.19 4.67
CA GLY A 60 11.78 12.87 3.49
C GLY A 60 11.61 12.09 2.19
N ALA A 61 11.81 12.82 1.10
CA ALA A 61 12.04 12.32 -0.25
C ALA A 61 12.85 13.38 -1.03
N PRO A 62 13.39 13.09 -2.23
CA PRO A 62 14.16 14.07 -3.02
C PRO A 62 13.46 15.44 -3.18
N GLY A 63 13.99 16.47 -2.51
CA GLY A 63 13.47 17.84 -2.52
C GLY A 63 12.15 18.05 -1.78
N VAL A 64 11.79 17.14 -0.88
CA VAL A 64 10.55 17.17 -0.09
C VAL A 64 10.82 16.85 1.38
N LEU A 65 10.24 17.65 2.27
CA LEU A 65 10.16 17.37 3.69
C LEU A 65 8.68 17.35 4.13
N LYS A 66 8.20 16.23 4.68
CA LYS A 66 6.82 16.14 5.19
C LYS A 66 6.75 16.86 6.54
N LEU A 67 5.82 17.77 6.76
CA LEU A 67 5.71 18.54 8.02
C LEU A 67 4.25 18.80 8.38
N GLY A 68 3.77 18.09 9.41
CA GLY A 68 2.41 18.09 9.92
C GLY A 68 1.42 17.60 8.86
N SER A 69 0.48 18.47 8.50
CA SER A 69 -0.50 18.22 7.44
C SER A 69 -0.04 18.66 6.04
N SER A 70 1.19 19.14 5.90
CA SER A 70 1.71 19.74 4.66
C SER A 70 3.06 19.16 4.26
N GLU A 71 3.47 19.40 3.02
CA GLU A 71 4.84 19.17 2.57
C GLU A 71 5.52 20.51 2.34
N LEU A 72 6.82 20.58 2.59
CA LEU A 72 7.67 21.68 2.17
C LEU A 72 8.54 21.18 1.01
N ASN A 73 8.42 21.81 -0.16
CA ASN A 73 9.13 21.38 -1.38
C ASN A 73 9.33 22.54 -2.37
N ASN A 74 10.09 22.29 -3.44
CA ASN A 74 10.41 23.30 -4.46
C ASN A 74 9.20 24.00 -5.10
N ASN A 75 8.02 23.36 -5.12
CA ASN A 75 6.82 23.93 -5.74
C ASN A 75 6.12 24.94 -4.84
N ASN A 76 6.32 24.87 -3.51
CA ASN A 76 5.60 25.69 -2.55
C ASN A 76 6.49 26.56 -1.65
N LEU A 77 7.82 26.48 -1.76
CA LEU A 77 8.74 27.38 -1.05
C LEU A 77 8.41 28.87 -1.27
N ALA A 78 8.00 29.25 -2.49
CA ALA A 78 7.60 30.62 -2.79
C ALA A 78 6.33 31.07 -2.03
N ALA A 79 5.39 30.16 -1.80
CA ALA A 79 4.18 30.44 -1.03
C ALA A 79 4.46 30.56 0.48
N TYR A 80 5.53 29.91 0.96
CA TYR A 80 5.99 30.00 2.35
C TYR A 80 7.09 31.06 2.58
N ALA A 81 7.43 31.87 1.57
CA ALA A 81 8.59 32.75 1.63
C ALA A 81 8.55 33.71 2.83
N GLU A 82 7.38 34.32 3.10
CA GLU A 82 7.23 35.23 4.24
C GLU A 82 7.47 34.50 5.58
N GLN A 83 6.87 33.33 5.76
CA GLN A 83 6.98 32.53 6.97
C GLN A 83 8.41 32.02 7.18
N LEU A 84 9.08 31.58 6.12
CA LEU A 84 10.46 31.10 6.17
C LEU A 84 11.44 32.24 6.50
N THR A 85 11.22 33.44 5.95
CA THR A 85 12.01 34.63 6.33
C THR A 85 11.77 35.01 7.80
N GLN A 86 10.53 34.90 8.30
CA GLN A 86 10.24 35.14 9.72
C GLN A 86 10.90 34.09 10.62
N ILE A 87 10.87 32.81 10.24
CA ILE A 87 11.61 31.74 10.94
C ILE A 87 13.10 32.11 11.01
N GLY A 88 13.68 32.52 9.88
CA GLY A 88 15.07 32.98 9.78
C GLY A 88 15.40 34.13 10.74
N ALA A 89 14.49 35.09 10.92
CA ALA A 89 14.69 36.24 11.80
C ALA A 89 14.78 35.89 13.30
N HIS A 90 14.42 34.66 13.71
CA HIS A 90 14.61 34.16 15.07
C HIS A 90 15.99 33.53 15.30
N LEU A 91 16.72 33.27 14.21
CA LEU A 91 18.02 32.61 14.21
C LEU A 91 19.17 33.63 14.29
N ASN A 92 20.30 33.22 14.85
CA ASN A 92 21.52 34.05 14.81
C ASN A 92 22.31 33.86 13.50
N ASP A 93 23.27 34.75 13.24
CA ASP A 93 24.06 34.78 12.00
C ASP A 93 24.91 33.52 11.74
N THR A 94 25.08 32.66 12.75
CA THR A 94 25.84 31.40 12.68
C THR A 94 24.94 30.17 12.78
N ALA A 95 23.63 30.35 12.69
CA ALA A 95 22.70 29.27 12.89
C ALA A 95 22.65 28.33 11.68
N ASP A 96 22.29 27.08 11.95
CA ASP A 96 22.04 26.07 10.93
C ASP A 96 20.65 25.47 11.10
N ILE A 97 20.02 25.11 9.98
CA ILE A 97 18.81 24.27 9.94
C ILE A 97 19.21 22.87 9.46
N LEU A 98 18.97 21.88 10.30
CA LEU A 98 19.35 20.48 10.06
C LEU A 98 18.09 19.66 9.77
N LEU A 99 18.00 19.10 8.58
CA LEU A 99 16.84 18.34 8.11
C LEU A 99 17.16 16.84 8.13
N TYR A 100 16.59 16.12 9.10
CA TYR A 100 16.67 14.67 9.19
C TYR A 100 15.43 14.10 8.51
N GLY A 101 15.63 13.52 7.34
CA GLY A 101 14.62 12.88 6.52
C GLY A 101 15.30 12.22 5.33
N CYS A 102 14.83 11.04 4.93
CA CYS A 102 15.48 10.30 3.85
C CYS A 102 15.54 11.13 2.57
N GLU A 103 16.71 11.18 1.96
CA GLU A 103 16.95 11.64 0.59
C GLU A 103 16.54 13.09 0.30
N VAL A 104 16.30 13.91 1.32
CA VAL A 104 15.79 15.29 1.17
C VAL A 104 16.66 16.12 0.21
N ALA A 105 17.98 15.95 0.25
CA ALA A 105 18.92 16.64 -0.64
C ALA A 105 19.40 15.79 -1.83
N GLN A 106 18.81 14.62 -2.07
CA GLN A 106 19.24 13.73 -3.15
C GLN A 106 19.01 14.38 -4.53
N GLY A 107 20.04 14.29 -5.37
CA GLY A 107 20.00 14.74 -6.76
C GLY A 107 19.86 16.26 -6.93
N LYS A 108 19.63 16.69 -8.19
CA LYS A 108 19.52 18.11 -8.53
C LYS A 108 18.33 18.80 -7.86
N GLN A 109 17.23 18.07 -7.69
CA GLN A 109 16.01 18.60 -7.07
C GLN A 109 16.19 18.84 -5.57
N GLY A 110 16.77 17.87 -4.86
CA GLY A 110 17.07 18.00 -3.43
C GLY A 110 18.09 19.10 -3.15
N GLN A 111 19.13 19.21 -3.99
CA GLN A 111 20.11 20.29 -3.86
C GLN A 111 19.46 21.68 -4.05
N ALA A 112 18.64 21.86 -5.08
CA ALA A 112 17.93 23.12 -5.32
C ALA A 112 16.98 23.47 -4.16
N PHE A 113 16.37 22.46 -3.54
CA PHE A 113 15.48 22.63 -2.39
C PHE A 113 16.22 23.22 -1.17
N ILE A 114 17.34 22.62 -0.78
CA ILE A 114 18.10 23.11 0.38
C ILE A 114 18.73 24.49 0.12
N GLU A 115 19.16 24.77 -1.12
CA GLU A 115 19.68 26.09 -1.54
C GLU A 115 18.61 27.18 -1.44
N GLN A 116 17.40 26.91 -1.94
CA GLN A 116 16.31 27.87 -1.90
C GLN A 116 15.79 28.08 -0.46
N LEU A 117 15.74 27.03 0.35
CA LEU A 117 15.39 27.13 1.76
C LEU A 117 16.42 27.96 2.54
N SER A 118 17.71 27.75 2.27
CA SER A 118 18.80 28.54 2.84
C SER A 118 18.70 30.02 2.46
N LEU A 119 18.36 30.32 1.20
CA LEU A 119 18.15 31.69 0.74
C LEU A 119 16.98 32.38 1.47
N LEU A 120 15.86 31.68 1.67
CA LEU A 120 14.66 32.24 2.29
C LEU A 120 14.79 32.45 3.80
N THR A 121 15.51 31.55 4.47
CA THR A 121 15.73 31.59 5.93
C THR A 121 16.98 32.40 6.31
N GLY A 122 17.88 32.65 5.37
CA GLY A 122 19.10 33.43 5.60
C GLY A 122 20.20 32.69 6.36
N VAL A 123 20.06 31.37 6.56
CA VAL A 123 20.99 30.53 7.32
C VAL A 123 21.40 29.30 6.51
N ASN A 124 22.44 28.57 6.94
CA ASN A 124 22.81 27.35 6.24
C ASN A 124 21.77 26.25 6.49
N VAL A 125 21.59 25.39 5.50
CA VAL A 125 20.73 24.22 5.57
C VAL A 125 21.58 22.99 5.27
N ALA A 126 21.38 21.91 6.03
CA ALA A 126 21.93 20.60 5.71
C ALA A 126 20.87 19.51 5.76
N ALA A 127 21.00 18.51 4.89
CA ALA A 127 20.08 17.39 4.79
C ALA A 127 20.78 16.14 4.23
N SER A 128 20.13 14.99 4.37
CA SER A 128 20.64 13.70 3.87
C SER A 128 20.37 13.50 2.37
N ILE A 129 21.28 12.79 1.68
CA ILE A 129 21.12 12.38 0.27
C ILE A 129 20.73 10.90 0.11
N ASN A 130 20.66 10.15 1.21
CA ASN A 130 20.40 8.71 1.29
C ASN A 130 19.33 8.45 2.37
N LEU A 131 19.16 7.19 2.80
CA LEU A 131 18.22 6.88 3.87
C LEU A 131 18.73 7.46 5.20
N THR A 132 17.88 8.21 5.91
CA THR A 132 18.16 8.67 7.27
C THR A 132 17.51 7.73 8.29
N GLY A 133 18.27 7.14 9.21
CA GLY A 133 17.73 6.26 10.24
C GLY A 133 18.66 5.10 10.62
N ALA A 134 18.07 3.91 10.80
CA ALA A 134 18.78 2.71 11.25
C ALA A 134 19.81 2.19 10.23
N GLU A 135 21.01 1.86 10.71
CA GLU A 135 22.10 1.31 9.89
C GLU A 135 21.74 -0.05 9.29
N ALA A 136 21.01 -0.92 10.00
CA ALA A 136 20.53 -2.17 9.42
C ALA A 136 19.62 -1.97 8.21
N LEU A 137 18.89 -0.86 8.17
CA LEU A 137 18.01 -0.50 7.06
C LEU A 137 18.76 0.22 5.92
N GLY A 138 20.11 0.22 5.95
CA GLY A 138 20.93 0.95 4.98
C GLY A 138 20.89 2.47 5.15
N GLY A 139 20.33 2.97 6.26
CA GLY A 139 20.32 4.38 6.59
C GLY A 139 21.43 4.79 7.53
N ASP A 140 21.66 6.09 7.65
CA ASP A 140 22.53 6.65 8.69
C ASP A 140 21.96 7.98 9.21
N TRP A 141 22.65 8.66 10.12
CA TRP A 141 22.23 9.99 10.59
C TRP A 141 23.16 11.10 10.10
N ILE A 142 23.85 10.87 8.98
CA ILE A 142 24.75 11.81 8.34
C ILE A 142 23.92 12.74 7.43
N LEU A 143 24.27 14.02 7.44
CA LEU A 143 23.71 15.02 6.52
C LEU A 143 24.81 15.37 5.51
N GLU A 144 24.80 14.72 4.36
CA GLU A 144 25.90 14.81 3.38
C GLU A 144 25.86 16.10 2.56
N ALA A 145 24.68 16.68 2.37
CA ALA A 145 24.50 17.89 1.59
C ALA A 145 24.26 19.10 2.49
N TYR A 146 24.89 20.22 2.16
CA TYR A 146 24.83 21.45 2.94
C TYR A 146 25.11 22.68 2.07
N THR A 147 24.56 23.83 2.45
CA THR A 147 24.70 25.09 1.69
C THR A 147 25.86 26.00 2.15
N GLY A 148 26.55 25.65 3.26
CA GLY A 148 27.65 26.41 3.88
C GLY A 148 29.06 25.84 3.64
N LEU A 149 30.07 26.33 4.39
CA LEU A 149 31.49 25.95 4.21
C LEU A 149 32.02 24.89 5.22
N ASP A 150 31.25 24.53 6.25
CA ASP A 150 31.71 23.65 7.33
C ASP A 150 30.91 22.33 7.40
N LYS A 151 31.53 21.29 7.97
CA LYS A 151 30.85 20.03 8.31
C LYS A 151 29.89 20.26 9.48
N VAL A 152 28.66 19.81 9.32
CA VAL A 152 27.58 19.91 10.31
C VAL A 152 27.75 18.87 11.43
N ARG A 153 27.35 19.24 12.65
CA ARG A 153 27.21 18.32 13.79
C ARG A 153 25.79 17.77 13.84
N ALA A 154 25.54 16.74 13.04
CA ALA A 154 24.28 16.01 13.04
C ALA A 154 24.07 15.23 14.36
N LEU A 155 22.82 15.10 14.77
CA LEU A 155 22.39 14.17 15.82
C LEU A 155 22.44 12.75 15.30
N HIS A 156 22.65 11.79 16.20
CA HIS A 156 22.69 10.36 15.88
C HIS A 156 21.82 9.62 16.89
N PHE A 157 20.92 8.76 16.40
CA PHE A 157 19.95 8.06 17.24
C PHE A 157 20.06 6.55 17.08
N SER A 158 19.78 5.83 18.16
CA SER A 158 19.35 4.44 18.08
C SER A 158 17.86 4.43 17.77
N TYR A 159 17.51 4.08 16.54
CA TYR A 159 16.16 4.06 16.00
C TYR A 159 16.04 2.83 15.11
N SER A 160 14.87 2.19 15.12
CA SER A 160 14.61 0.93 14.39
C SER A 160 14.12 1.15 12.95
N GLY A 161 13.76 2.37 12.59
CA GLY A 161 13.18 2.72 11.27
C GLY A 161 14.08 3.60 10.41
N VAL A 162 13.60 3.93 9.21
CA VAL A 162 14.13 5.01 8.36
C VAL A 162 13.07 6.07 8.13
N LEU A 163 13.51 7.30 7.93
CA LEU A 163 12.66 8.48 7.74
C LEU A 163 12.19 8.62 6.28
N SER A 164 11.83 7.51 5.62
CA SER A 164 11.41 7.47 4.21
C SER A 164 9.91 7.64 4.07
N SER A 165 9.45 8.24 2.96
CA SER A 165 8.04 8.53 2.69
C SER A 165 7.16 7.31 2.39
N GLY A 166 7.70 6.09 2.39
CA GLY A 166 6.99 4.81 2.21
C GLY A 166 6.42 4.56 0.80
N GLU A 167 6.45 5.56 -0.07
CA GLU A 167 5.93 5.52 -1.43
C GLU A 167 7.01 5.02 -2.40
N PHE A 168 6.64 4.10 -3.29
CA PHE A 168 7.53 3.55 -4.32
C PHE A 168 6.76 3.35 -5.63
N ARG A 169 7.49 3.33 -6.75
CA ARG A 169 6.93 3.03 -8.07
C ARG A 169 6.91 1.52 -8.29
N VAL A 170 5.79 1.02 -8.82
CA VAL A 170 5.58 -0.39 -9.12
C VAL A 170 6.15 -0.76 -10.49
N ASN A 171 5.71 -0.07 -11.54
CA ASN A 171 6.12 -0.29 -12.93
C ASN A 171 7.56 0.18 -13.19
N THR A 172 8.29 -0.52 -14.07
CA THR A 172 9.59 -0.01 -14.58
C THR A 172 9.45 0.73 -15.90
N TYR A 173 8.48 0.34 -16.73
CA TYR A 173 8.12 1.02 -17.97
C TYR A 173 7.14 2.17 -17.70
N THR A 174 7.49 3.38 -18.13
CA THR A 174 6.74 4.61 -17.80
C THR A 174 6.23 5.39 -19.02
N ASP A 175 6.43 4.84 -20.21
CA ASP A 175 5.89 5.45 -21.42
C ASP A 175 4.41 5.05 -21.55
N ASN A 176 3.60 5.94 -22.12
CA ASN A 176 2.14 5.75 -22.32
C ASN A 176 1.36 5.42 -21.03
N VAL A 177 0.18 4.81 -21.19
CA VAL A 177 -0.75 4.53 -20.09
C VAL A 177 -0.27 3.35 -19.25
N GLN A 178 -0.31 3.53 -17.93
CA GLN A 178 -0.22 2.48 -16.92
C GLN A 178 -1.43 2.65 -16.01
N ALA A 179 -2.30 1.65 -15.93
CA ALA A 179 -3.62 1.80 -15.30
C ALA A 179 -4.14 0.50 -14.67
N GLU A 180 -5.31 0.58 -14.01
CA GLU A 180 -6.09 -0.58 -13.55
C GLU A 180 -5.28 -1.54 -12.64
N SER A 181 -4.58 -0.98 -11.65
CA SER A 181 -3.77 -1.81 -10.76
C SER A 181 -4.63 -2.65 -9.82
N SER A 182 -4.29 -3.93 -9.67
CA SER A 182 -4.84 -4.82 -8.65
C SER A 182 -3.71 -5.37 -7.78
N ILE A 183 -3.94 -5.49 -6.47
CA ILE A 183 -2.92 -5.96 -5.52
C ILE A 183 -3.44 -7.06 -4.62
N THR A 184 -2.58 -8.02 -4.26
CA THR A 184 -2.90 -9.06 -3.28
C THR A 184 -1.70 -9.43 -2.42
N GLY A 185 -1.92 -9.71 -1.15
CA GLY A 185 -0.91 -10.26 -0.25
C GLY A 185 -0.74 -11.77 -0.50
N LEU A 186 0.48 -12.27 -0.35
CA LEU A 186 0.76 -13.70 -0.48
C LEU A 186 0.83 -14.37 0.89
N SER A 187 0.31 -15.59 1.00
CA SER A 187 0.34 -16.38 2.24
C SER A 187 1.76 -16.80 2.64
N THR A 188 2.71 -16.78 1.69
CA THR A 188 4.16 -16.96 1.94
C THR A 188 4.85 -15.71 2.45
N GLY A 189 4.15 -14.56 2.53
CA GLY A 189 4.74 -13.24 2.72
C GLY A 189 4.93 -12.50 1.39
N GLY A 190 5.00 -11.17 1.47
CA GLY A 190 5.04 -10.30 0.31
C GLY A 190 3.68 -10.05 -0.34
N PHE A 191 3.71 -9.45 -1.53
CA PHE A 191 2.52 -9.13 -2.32
C PHE A 191 2.82 -9.13 -3.82
N VAL A 192 1.77 -9.16 -4.62
CA VAL A 192 1.85 -9.05 -6.09
C VAL A 192 0.95 -7.92 -6.54
N VAL A 193 1.43 -7.13 -7.48
CA VAL A 193 0.65 -6.10 -8.18
C VAL A 193 0.52 -6.51 -9.63
N SER A 194 -0.69 -6.51 -10.18
CA SER A 194 -0.95 -6.55 -11.63
C SER A 194 -1.46 -5.21 -12.13
N TRP A 195 -1.21 -4.86 -13.39
CA TRP A 195 -1.69 -3.63 -14.01
C TRP A 195 -1.76 -3.76 -15.53
N LEU A 196 -2.53 -2.87 -16.16
CA LEU A 196 -2.54 -2.65 -17.60
C LEU A 196 -1.38 -1.75 -18.00
N SER A 197 -0.65 -2.15 -19.04
CA SER A 197 0.47 -1.38 -19.61
C SER A 197 0.33 -1.26 -21.13
N GLU A 198 0.40 -0.02 -21.64
CA GLU A 198 0.32 0.28 -23.07
C GLU A 198 1.72 0.33 -23.72
N GLY A 199 2.01 -0.58 -24.65
CA GLY A 199 3.19 -0.46 -25.51
C GLY A 199 4.52 -0.98 -24.96
N GLN A 200 4.54 -1.56 -23.76
CA GLN A 200 5.76 -1.99 -23.07
C GLN A 200 6.63 -3.00 -23.84
N ASP A 201 6.04 -3.93 -24.58
CA ASP A 201 6.75 -4.86 -25.47
C ASP A 201 6.50 -4.56 -26.98
N GLY A 202 6.03 -3.35 -27.28
CA GLY A 202 5.58 -2.92 -28.61
C GLY A 202 4.19 -3.43 -29.01
N SER A 203 3.41 -3.92 -28.06
CA SER A 203 2.00 -4.31 -28.22
C SER A 203 1.03 -3.16 -27.90
N ARG A 204 -0.27 -3.45 -27.84
CA ARG A 204 -1.28 -2.53 -27.31
C ARG A 204 -1.31 -2.63 -25.76
N ASP A 205 -2.49 -2.65 -25.18
CA ASP A 205 -2.71 -2.73 -23.74
C ASP A 205 -2.63 -4.20 -23.32
N HIS A 206 -1.72 -4.52 -22.42
CA HIS A 206 -1.55 -5.89 -21.92
C HIS A 206 -1.36 -5.90 -20.42
N ILE A 207 -1.55 -7.07 -19.81
CA ILE A 207 -1.47 -7.22 -18.36
C ILE A 207 -0.05 -7.59 -17.95
N TYR A 208 0.51 -6.80 -17.05
CA TYR A 208 1.81 -7.04 -16.44
C TYR A 208 1.66 -7.23 -14.94
N ALA A 209 2.63 -7.88 -14.33
CA ALA A 209 2.70 -8.03 -12.89
C ALA A 209 4.13 -7.97 -12.36
N GLN A 210 4.26 -7.62 -11.08
CA GLN A 210 5.50 -7.58 -10.34
C GLN A 210 5.26 -8.12 -8.92
N ARG A 211 6.19 -8.96 -8.47
CA ARG A 211 6.21 -9.51 -7.11
C ARG A 211 7.04 -8.60 -6.20
N TYR A 212 6.66 -8.53 -4.94
CA TYR A 212 7.34 -7.76 -3.92
C TYR A 212 7.47 -8.55 -2.63
N GLU A 213 8.58 -8.34 -1.93
CA GLU A 213 8.72 -8.65 -0.53
C GLU A 213 7.75 -7.82 0.33
N ALA A 214 7.51 -8.26 1.57
CA ALA A 214 6.57 -7.56 2.43
C ALA A 214 7.01 -6.11 2.69
N ASN A 215 8.32 -5.83 2.75
CA ASN A 215 8.92 -4.49 2.86
C ASN A 215 8.83 -3.62 1.58
N GLY A 216 8.25 -4.11 0.47
CA GLY A 216 8.11 -3.36 -0.78
C GLY A 216 9.30 -3.44 -1.74
N VAL A 217 10.28 -4.31 -1.47
CA VAL A 217 11.39 -4.58 -2.41
C VAL A 217 10.89 -5.49 -3.53
N ALA A 218 11.15 -5.13 -4.79
CA ALA A 218 10.74 -5.92 -5.95
C ALA A 218 11.51 -7.25 -6.03
N GLN A 219 10.80 -8.36 -6.23
CA GLN A 219 11.36 -9.69 -6.43
C GLN A 219 11.39 -10.04 -7.92
N GLY A 220 12.58 -10.07 -8.51
CA GLY A 220 12.76 -10.32 -9.95
C GLY A 220 12.26 -9.16 -10.81
N ALA A 221 12.18 -9.39 -12.12
CA ALA A 221 11.68 -8.41 -13.08
C ALA A 221 10.16 -8.50 -13.24
N GLU A 222 9.56 -7.40 -13.68
CA GLU A 222 8.15 -7.38 -14.10
C GLU A 222 7.95 -8.34 -15.28
N PHE A 223 6.79 -8.98 -15.34
CA PHE A 223 6.50 -10.01 -16.33
C PHE A 223 5.10 -9.82 -16.93
N LYS A 224 4.97 -10.19 -18.21
CA LYS A 224 3.68 -10.20 -18.93
C LYS A 224 2.84 -11.39 -18.48
N VAL A 225 1.58 -11.14 -18.16
CA VAL A 225 0.62 -12.15 -17.68
C VAL A 225 -0.06 -12.87 -18.85
N ASP A 226 -0.56 -12.11 -19.81
CA ASP A 226 -1.35 -12.60 -20.96
C ASP A 226 -0.45 -12.92 -22.16
N THR A 227 0.35 -13.97 -21.98
CA THR A 227 1.38 -14.40 -22.94
C THR A 227 0.85 -15.01 -24.24
N ASN A 228 -0.37 -15.53 -24.28
CA ASN A 228 -0.96 -16.03 -25.53
C ASN A 228 -1.59 -14.93 -26.41
N ALA A 229 -1.84 -13.74 -25.85
CA ALA A 229 -2.45 -12.64 -26.58
C ALA A 229 -1.53 -12.15 -27.71
N SER A 230 -2.09 -11.85 -28.88
CA SER A 230 -1.29 -11.26 -29.96
C SER A 230 -0.93 -9.82 -29.60
N LYS A 231 0.16 -9.30 -30.16
CA LYS A 231 0.57 -7.90 -29.93
C LYS A 231 -0.45 -6.85 -30.40
N PHE A 232 -1.47 -7.26 -31.15
CA PHE A 232 -2.50 -6.37 -31.70
C PHE A 232 -3.83 -6.45 -30.96
N ASP A 233 -3.97 -7.41 -30.05
CA ASP A 233 -5.12 -7.51 -29.15
C ASP A 233 -4.84 -6.68 -27.90
N SER A 234 -5.90 -6.31 -27.18
CA SER A 234 -5.78 -5.65 -25.89
C SER A 234 -6.34 -6.56 -24.78
N SER A 235 -5.80 -6.43 -23.57
CA SER A 235 -6.30 -7.03 -22.35
C SER A 235 -6.44 -5.96 -21.26
N PHE A 236 -7.51 -6.04 -20.47
CA PHE A 236 -7.90 -5.03 -19.48
C PHE A 236 -8.63 -5.66 -18.29
N ASP A 237 -8.95 -4.86 -17.27
CA ASP A 237 -9.70 -5.23 -16.05
C ASP A 237 -9.12 -6.46 -15.33
N SER A 238 -7.81 -6.44 -15.07
CA SER A 238 -7.16 -7.55 -14.38
C SER A 238 -7.48 -7.59 -12.89
N SER A 239 -7.70 -8.78 -12.33
CA SER A 239 -7.74 -9.00 -10.89
C SER A 239 -6.74 -10.06 -10.47
N VAL A 240 -6.03 -9.83 -9.36
CA VAL A 240 -5.06 -10.76 -8.78
C VAL A 240 -5.46 -11.19 -7.38
N ILE A 241 -5.36 -12.49 -7.09
CA ILE A 241 -5.64 -13.04 -5.76
C ILE A 241 -4.60 -14.08 -5.33
N GLY A 242 -4.08 -13.91 -4.12
CA GLY A 242 -3.21 -14.88 -3.45
C GLY A 242 -3.99 -16.09 -2.98
N LEU A 243 -3.42 -17.28 -3.15
CA LEU A 243 -4.03 -18.55 -2.74
C LEU A 243 -3.43 -19.04 -1.40
N PRO A 244 -4.18 -19.84 -0.62
CA PRO A 244 -3.66 -20.47 0.60
C PRO A 244 -2.44 -21.38 0.39
N ASN A 245 -2.21 -21.86 -0.83
CA ASN A 245 -1.05 -22.69 -1.18
C ASN A 245 0.24 -21.88 -1.45
N GLY A 246 0.19 -20.55 -1.32
CA GLY A 246 1.30 -19.63 -1.59
C GLY A 246 1.34 -19.07 -3.00
N GLY A 247 0.68 -19.72 -3.96
CA GLY A 247 0.56 -19.23 -5.34
C GLY A 247 -0.43 -18.07 -5.47
N PHE A 248 -0.65 -17.63 -6.70
CA PHE A 248 -1.65 -16.61 -7.02
C PHE A 248 -2.27 -16.85 -8.39
N VAL A 249 -3.42 -16.23 -8.61
CA VAL A 249 -4.15 -16.26 -9.89
C VAL A 249 -4.35 -14.84 -10.35
N VAL A 250 -4.09 -14.61 -11.64
CA VAL A 250 -4.48 -13.37 -12.32
C VAL A 250 -5.53 -13.72 -13.35
N ASN A 251 -6.67 -13.03 -13.33
CA ASN A 251 -7.64 -13.06 -14.42
C ASN A 251 -7.69 -11.71 -15.14
N TRP A 252 -8.21 -11.70 -16.36
CA TRP A 252 -8.35 -10.50 -17.18
C TRP A 252 -9.39 -10.71 -18.26
N MET A 253 -9.87 -9.61 -18.84
CA MET A 253 -10.70 -9.64 -20.05
C MET A 253 -9.84 -9.32 -21.27
N SER A 254 -10.05 -10.06 -22.36
CA SER A 254 -9.45 -9.76 -23.65
C SER A 254 -10.37 -8.91 -24.51
N SER A 255 -9.83 -8.27 -25.55
CA SER A 255 -10.55 -7.35 -26.44
C SER A 255 -11.70 -7.96 -27.26
N ASP A 256 -11.75 -9.30 -27.38
CA ASP A 256 -12.86 -10.08 -27.91
C ASP A 256 -13.95 -10.41 -26.86
N GLY A 257 -13.72 -9.97 -25.62
CA GLY A 257 -14.59 -10.14 -24.47
C GLY A 257 -14.26 -11.37 -23.63
N ASP A 258 -13.41 -12.29 -24.07
CA ASP A 258 -13.25 -13.55 -23.34
C ASP A 258 -12.61 -13.34 -21.95
N LEU A 259 -13.11 -14.08 -20.95
CA LEU A 259 -12.53 -14.08 -19.62
C LEU A 259 -11.41 -15.12 -19.57
N HIS A 260 -10.21 -14.65 -19.30
CA HIS A 260 -9.02 -15.48 -19.19
C HIS A 260 -8.47 -15.49 -17.77
N LEU A 261 -7.70 -16.52 -17.45
CA LEU A 261 -6.89 -16.53 -16.24
C LEU A 261 -5.59 -17.34 -16.40
N GLN A 262 -4.60 -16.97 -15.59
CA GLN A 262 -3.32 -17.65 -15.45
C GLN A 262 -3.00 -17.85 -13.98
N ARG A 263 -2.49 -19.04 -13.65
CA ARG A 263 -2.05 -19.41 -12.30
C ARG A 263 -0.54 -19.36 -12.20
N TYR A 264 -0.04 -19.03 -11.02
CA TYR A 264 1.37 -18.93 -10.71
C TYR A 264 1.64 -19.60 -9.37
N ASP A 265 2.86 -20.13 -9.19
CA ASP A 265 3.35 -20.49 -7.87
C ASP A 265 3.76 -19.23 -7.08
N ALA A 266 4.20 -19.45 -5.84
CA ALA A 266 4.62 -18.36 -4.96
C ALA A 266 5.75 -17.50 -5.55
N ASN A 267 6.58 -18.06 -6.46
CA ASN A 267 7.72 -17.39 -7.08
C ASN A 267 7.36 -16.68 -8.40
N GLY A 268 6.09 -16.73 -8.83
CA GLY A 268 5.66 -16.17 -10.11
C GLY A 268 5.95 -17.09 -11.30
N ILE A 269 6.21 -18.38 -11.06
CA ILE A 269 6.36 -19.36 -12.15
C ILE A 269 4.98 -19.87 -12.56
N VAL A 270 4.69 -19.74 -13.85
CA VAL A 270 3.46 -20.18 -14.52
C VAL A 270 3.12 -21.64 -14.16
N GLN A 271 1.88 -21.87 -13.72
CA GLN A 271 1.32 -23.18 -13.41
C GLN A 271 0.22 -23.55 -14.40
N GLY A 272 0.45 -24.62 -15.18
CA GLY A 272 -0.44 -24.98 -16.29
C GLY A 272 -0.35 -23.99 -17.45
N GLY A 273 -1.31 -24.01 -18.36
CA GLY A 273 -1.46 -23.00 -19.40
C GLY A 273 -2.57 -22.01 -19.07
N GLU A 274 -2.61 -20.89 -19.80
CA GLU A 274 -3.69 -19.92 -19.70
C GLU A 274 -5.03 -20.60 -20.01
N MET A 275 -6.03 -20.27 -19.23
CA MET A 275 -7.36 -20.85 -19.33
C MET A 275 -8.32 -19.79 -19.82
N ASN A 276 -9.06 -20.08 -20.89
CA ASN A 276 -10.25 -19.33 -21.23
C ASN A 276 -11.38 -19.88 -20.36
N VAL A 277 -11.83 -19.06 -19.42
CA VAL A 277 -12.94 -19.36 -18.49
C VAL A 277 -14.25 -19.37 -19.26
N ARG A 278 -14.44 -18.41 -20.18
CA ARG A 278 -15.67 -18.30 -20.95
C ARG A 278 -15.52 -17.50 -22.26
N ASN A 279 -16.03 -18.10 -23.34
CA ASN A 279 -16.12 -17.50 -24.67
C ASN A 279 -17.47 -16.80 -24.91
N VAL A 280 -17.76 -15.69 -24.24
CA VAL A 280 -18.90 -14.82 -24.58
C VAL A 280 -18.74 -13.46 -23.94
N ASN A 281 -18.80 -12.40 -24.77
CA ASN A 281 -18.92 -10.96 -24.49
C ASN A 281 -19.53 -10.63 -23.09
N PRO A 282 -18.73 -10.74 -22.01
CA PRO A 282 -19.13 -10.47 -20.66
C PRO A 282 -19.10 -8.96 -20.50
N LEU A 283 -20.22 -8.43 -20.03
CA LEU A 283 -20.37 -7.02 -19.80
C LEU A 283 -19.86 -6.72 -18.40
N ILE A 284 -18.55 -6.54 -18.31
CA ILE A 284 -17.88 -5.69 -17.31
C ILE A 284 -17.70 -6.40 -15.94
N VAL A 285 -16.45 -6.37 -15.44
CA VAL A 285 -15.90 -6.91 -14.17
C VAL A 285 -15.67 -8.43 -14.10
N SER A 286 -14.47 -8.82 -13.65
CA SER A 286 -14.05 -10.20 -13.41
C SER A 286 -13.45 -10.38 -12.01
N PRO A 287 -14.23 -10.23 -10.92
CA PRO A 287 -13.69 -10.39 -9.59
C PRO A 287 -13.39 -11.88 -9.32
N ILE A 288 -12.42 -12.11 -8.45
CA ILE A 288 -11.93 -13.44 -8.09
C ILE A 288 -11.67 -13.50 -6.58
N ALA A 289 -12.05 -14.62 -5.95
CA ALA A 289 -11.79 -14.87 -4.55
C ALA A 289 -11.10 -16.21 -4.34
N ALA A 290 -10.11 -16.23 -3.45
CA ALA A 290 -9.52 -17.45 -2.94
C ALA A 290 -10.46 -18.12 -1.93
N LEU A 291 -10.45 -19.45 -1.91
CA LEU A 291 -11.25 -20.26 -1.01
C LEU A 291 -10.33 -21.00 -0.02
N SER A 292 -10.84 -21.27 1.18
CA SER A 292 -10.04 -21.90 2.24
C SER A 292 -9.60 -23.33 1.92
N ASP A 293 -10.22 -23.98 0.92
CA ASP A 293 -9.83 -25.29 0.39
C ASP A 293 -8.61 -25.22 -0.56
N GLY A 294 -8.08 -24.01 -0.79
CA GLY A 294 -6.97 -23.74 -1.70
C GLY A 294 -7.40 -23.44 -3.14
N GLY A 295 -8.68 -23.62 -3.45
CA GLY A 295 -9.27 -23.26 -4.74
C GLY A 295 -9.58 -21.77 -4.85
N PHE A 296 -10.29 -21.42 -5.92
CA PHE A 296 -10.75 -20.07 -6.18
C PHE A 296 -12.08 -20.07 -6.91
N VAL A 297 -12.78 -18.94 -6.85
CA VAL A 297 -14.03 -18.70 -7.56
C VAL A 297 -13.93 -17.37 -8.28
N THR A 298 -14.35 -17.35 -9.54
CA THR A 298 -14.48 -16.11 -10.31
C THR A 298 -15.93 -15.96 -10.73
N ASN A 299 -16.41 -14.73 -10.77
CA ASN A 299 -17.72 -14.39 -11.31
C ASN A 299 -17.56 -13.44 -12.51
N TRP A 300 -18.63 -13.29 -13.28
CA TRP A 300 -18.70 -12.35 -14.39
C TRP A 300 -20.16 -12.07 -14.74
N HIS A 301 -20.41 -11.00 -15.48
CA HIS A 301 -21.74 -10.68 -15.97
C HIS A 301 -22.01 -11.32 -17.33
N GLY A 302 -23.15 -12.01 -17.44
CA GLY A 302 -23.70 -12.48 -18.70
C GLY A 302 -24.97 -11.71 -19.06
N LEU A 303 -25.51 -11.99 -20.25
CA LEU A 303 -26.72 -11.34 -20.80
C LEU A 303 -27.98 -11.45 -19.92
N ALA A 304 -28.00 -12.35 -18.94
CA ALA A 304 -29.18 -12.64 -18.12
C ALA A 304 -28.91 -12.56 -16.60
N GLY A 305 -27.74 -12.06 -16.19
CA GLY A 305 -27.35 -11.86 -14.79
C GLY A 305 -25.89 -12.22 -14.53
N ILE A 306 -25.56 -12.39 -13.26
CA ILE A 306 -24.22 -12.69 -12.76
C ILE A 306 -24.06 -14.21 -12.70
N TYR A 307 -22.92 -14.70 -13.14
CA TYR A 307 -22.56 -16.12 -13.16
C TYR A 307 -21.24 -16.34 -12.46
N ALA A 308 -21.02 -17.54 -11.92
CA ALA A 308 -19.78 -17.90 -11.27
C ALA A 308 -19.36 -19.33 -11.60
N GLN A 309 -18.06 -19.57 -11.53
CA GLN A 309 -17.44 -20.89 -11.62
C GLN A 309 -16.38 -21.05 -10.54
N ARG A 310 -16.46 -22.17 -9.82
CA ARG A 310 -15.45 -22.60 -8.86
C ARG A 310 -14.39 -23.45 -9.52
N TYR A 311 -13.16 -23.34 -9.04
CA TYR A 311 -12.00 -24.11 -9.45
C TYR A 311 -11.25 -24.62 -8.21
N ASP A 312 -10.61 -25.77 -8.34
CA ASP A 312 -9.60 -26.19 -7.35
C ASP A 312 -8.29 -25.43 -7.56
N ALA A 313 -7.31 -25.65 -6.67
CA ALA A 313 -5.98 -25.04 -6.78
C ALA A 313 -5.26 -25.37 -8.11
N ASN A 314 -5.62 -26.50 -8.74
CA ASN A 314 -5.09 -26.95 -10.01
C ASN A 314 -5.82 -26.36 -11.23
N GLY A 315 -6.77 -25.43 -11.02
CA GLY A 315 -7.55 -24.81 -12.08
C GLY A 315 -8.58 -25.76 -12.70
N VAL A 316 -8.93 -26.85 -12.02
CA VAL A 316 -9.98 -27.77 -12.49
C VAL A 316 -11.32 -27.30 -11.96
N ALA A 317 -12.26 -27.08 -12.87
CA ALA A 317 -13.62 -26.64 -12.54
C ALA A 317 -14.30 -27.63 -11.57
N GLN A 318 -14.82 -27.09 -10.46
CA GLN A 318 -15.56 -27.84 -9.44
C GLN A 318 -17.06 -27.63 -9.65
N GLY A 319 -17.70 -28.59 -10.30
CA GLY A 319 -19.09 -28.48 -10.73
C GLY A 319 -19.26 -27.64 -12.00
N ALA A 320 -20.51 -27.40 -12.38
CA ALA A 320 -20.85 -26.57 -13.52
C ALA A 320 -20.98 -25.10 -13.13
N GLU A 321 -20.86 -24.23 -14.12
CA GLU A 321 -21.23 -22.82 -14.01
C GLU A 321 -22.64 -22.70 -13.42
N PHE A 322 -22.80 -21.77 -12.49
CA PHE A 322 -24.09 -21.47 -11.87
C PHE A 322 -24.37 -19.97 -11.90
N LYS A 323 -25.66 -19.65 -11.93
CA LYS A 323 -26.12 -18.27 -11.86
C LYS A 323 -26.13 -17.80 -10.40
N VAL A 324 -25.58 -16.62 -10.15
CA VAL A 324 -25.50 -16.04 -8.81
C VAL A 324 -26.87 -15.48 -8.40
N ASN A 325 -27.43 -14.59 -9.21
CA ASN A 325 -28.67 -13.90 -8.90
C ASN A 325 -29.92 -14.59 -9.51
N THR A 326 -31.05 -14.39 -8.85
CA THR A 326 -32.37 -14.94 -9.13
C THR A 326 -33.36 -13.82 -9.47
N THR A 327 -33.15 -12.61 -8.95
CA THR A 327 -33.95 -11.41 -9.23
C THR A 327 -33.71 -10.90 -10.67
N ARG A 328 -34.77 -10.38 -11.31
CA ARG A 328 -34.87 -10.13 -12.77
C ARG A 328 -35.07 -8.67 -13.16
N ASP A 329 -35.05 -7.75 -12.22
CA ASP A 329 -35.21 -6.34 -12.55
C ASP A 329 -33.95 -5.82 -13.29
N ASP A 330 -34.19 -4.94 -14.25
CA ASP A 330 -33.36 -4.71 -15.43
C ASP A 330 -32.07 -3.95 -15.11
N GLY A 331 -31.02 -4.63 -14.65
CA GLY A 331 -29.71 -4.01 -14.47
C GLY A 331 -29.00 -4.59 -13.26
N GLN A 332 -27.95 -5.39 -13.49
CA GLN A 332 -27.10 -5.94 -12.44
C GLN A 332 -25.65 -5.74 -12.83
N THR A 333 -24.93 -4.99 -11.99
CA THR A 333 -23.58 -4.50 -12.28
C THR A 333 -22.69 -4.59 -11.04
N GLU A 334 -21.40 -4.28 -11.22
CA GLU A 334 -20.43 -4.06 -10.13
C GLU A 334 -20.40 -5.17 -9.08
N SER A 335 -20.34 -6.43 -9.52
CA SER A 335 -20.28 -7.53 -8.57
C SER A 335 -18.92 -7.63 -7.87
N SER A 336 -18.94 -8.06 -6.62
CA SER A 336 -17.76 -8.29 -5.77
C SER A 336 -17.89 -9.63 -5.06
N ILE A 337 -16.76 -10.27 -4.74
CA ILE A 337 -16.75 -11.63 -4.17
C ILE A 337 -15.64 -11.79 -3.14
N THR A 338 -15.93 -12.51 -2.05
CA THR A 338 -14.92 -12.88 -1.05
C THR A 338 -15.17 -14.30 -0.52
N GLY A 339 -14.08 -15.01 -0.22
CA GLY A 339 -14.13 -16.31 0.45
C GLY A 339 -14.36 -16.15 1.96
N LEU A 340 -15.01 -17.13 2.56
CA LEU A 340 -15.29 -17.18 3.99
C LEU A 340 -14.45 -18.26 4.67
N SER A 341 -14.23 -18.12 5.97
CA SER A 341 -13.38 -19.03 6.75
C SER A 341 -13.92 -20.46 6.85
N ASP A 342 -15.21 -20.66 6.61
CA ASP A 342 -15.87 -21.97 6.56
C ASP A 342 -15.73 -22.67 5.19
N GLY A 343 -15.03 -22.04 4.25
CA GLY A 343 -14.84 -22.49 2.87
C GLY A 343 -15.93 -22.06 1.91
N GLY A 344 -17.00 -21.43 2.40
CA GLY A 344 -17.99 -20.76 1.57
C GLY A 344 -17.47 -19.47 0.94
N PHE A 345 -18.37 -18.75 0.28
CA PHE A 345 -18.11 -17.43 -0.28
C PHE A 345 -19.41 -16.63 -0.35
N VAL A 346 -19.27 -15.32 -0.46
CA VAL A 346 -20.39 -14.40 -0.62
C VAL A 346 -20.13 -13.50 -1.84
N VAL A 347 -21.17 -13.27 -2.62
CA VAL A 347 -21.16 -12.37 -3.77
C VAL A 347 -22.09 -11.20 -3.47
N SER A 348 -21.64 -9.98 -3.69
CA SER A 348 -22.47 -8.76 -3.68
C SER A 348 -22.54 -8.14 -5.07
N TRP A 349 -23.57 -7.34 -5.34
CA TRP A 349 -23.75 -6.62 -6.61
C TRP A 349 -24.71 -5.43 -6.47
N THR A 350 -24.61 -4.50 -7.41
CA THR A 350 -25.58 -3.42 -7.62
C THR A 350 -26.76 -3.97 -8.42
N SER A 351 -27.99 -3.71 -7.98
CA SER A 351 -29.21 -4.11 -8.67
C SER A 351 -30.17 -2.94 -8.80
N GLU A 352 -30.68 -2.71 -10.00
CA GLU A 352 -31.78 -1.78 -10.24
C GLU A 352 -33.07 -2.32 -9.60
N VAL A 353 -33.70 -1.52 -8.74
CA VAL A 353 -34.96 -1.84 -8.05
C VAL A 353 -36.06 -0.88 -8.50
N ARG A 354 -37.15 -1.44 -9.03
CA ARG A 354 -38.29 -0.65 -9.49
C ARG A 354 -39.15 -0.21 -8.32
N ASN A 355 -39.15 1.08 -8.00
CA ASN A 355 -39.85 1.60 -6.82
C ASN A 355 -41.35 1.88 -7.02
N GLY A 356 -41.98 1.40 -8.09
CA GLY A 356 -43.41 1.59 -8.36
C GLY A 356 -43.84 3.05 -8.64
N PHE A 357 -42.93 4.02 -8.51
CA PHE A 357 -43.14 5.45 -8.73
C PHE A 357 -42.44 6.01 -9.98
N GLY A 358 -41.83 5.15 -10.82
CA GLY A 358 -41.25 5.53 -12.11
C GLY A 358 -39.85 6.15 -12.05
N VAL A 359 -39.16 5.99 -10.92
CA VAL A 359 -37.71 6.18 -10.78
C VAL A 359 -37.18 4.89 -10.18
N ASP A 360 -36.30 4.22 -10.91
CA ASP A 360 -35.58 3.04 -10.44
C ASP A 360 -34.44 3.53 -9.52
N SER A 361 -34.19 2.83 -8.41
CA SER A 361 -33.01 3.07 -7.55
C SER A 361 -32.04 1.90 -7.65
N ASP A 362 -30.75 2.19 -7.64
CA ASP A 362 -29.72 1.16 -7.52
C ASP A 362 -29.52 0.79 -6.06
N GLU A 363 -29.55 -0.50 -5.75
CA GLU A 363 -29.44 -1.02 -4.38
C GLU A 363 -28.42 -2.16 -4.32
N ILE A 364 -27.82 -2.39 -3.15
CA ILE A 364 -26.82 -3.45 -2.99
C ILE A 364 -27.46 -4.73 -2.51
N PHE A 365 -27.24 -5.82 -3.24
CA PHE A 365 -27.69 -7.17 -2.89
C PHE A 365 -26.51 -8.11 -2.65
N ALA A 366 -26.76 -9.19 -1.93
CA ALA A 366 -25.79 -10.26 -1.74
C ALA A 366 -26.44 -11.66 -1.64
N GLN A 367 -25.62 -12.68 -1.91
CA GLN A 367 -25.98 -14.09 -1.76
C GLN A 367 -24.81 -14.88 -1.17
N LEU A 368 -25.11 -15.70 -0.15
CA LEU A 368 -24.15 -16.62 0.48
C LEU A 368 -24.14 -17.96 -0.24
N TYR A 369 -22.98 -18.59 -0.31
CA TYR A 369 -22.75 -19.92 -0.85
C TYR A 369 -21.89 -20.74 0.10
N ASP A 370 -22.15 -22.05 0.17
CA ASP A 370 -21.27 -22.98 0.87
C ASP A 370 -20.03 -23.34 0.04
N ALA A 371 -19.15 -24.15 0.63
CA ALA A 371 -17.91 -24.63 -0.01
C ALA A 371 -18.13 -25.45 -1.29
N ASN A 372 -19.36 -25.90 -1.58
CA ASN A 372 -19.70 -26.61 -2.81
C ASN A 372 -20.33 -25.68 -3.86
N GLY A 373 -20.49 -24.38 -3.57
CA GLY A 373 -21.18 -23.44 -4.45
C GLY A 373 -22.70 -23.56 -4.38
N VAL A 374 -23.26 -24.09 -3.28
CA VAL A 374 -24.70 -24.16 -3.07
C VAL A 374 -25.16 -22.95 -2.28
N ALA A 375 -26.15 -22.22 -2.81
CA ALA A 375 -26.72 -21.03 -2.18
C ALA A 375 -27.29 -21.34 -0.78
N GLN A 376 -26.92 -20.52 0.19
CA GLN A 376 -27.37 -20.61 1.58
C GLN A 376 -28.41 -19.52 1.85
N GLY A 377 -29.69 -19.89 1.85
CA GLY A 377 -30.80 -18.95 1.98
C GLY A 377 -31.06 -18.13 0.69
N PRO A 378 -32.03 -17.20 0.72
CA PRO A 378 -32.32 -16.33 -0.40
C PRO A 378 -31.33 -15.16 -0.49
N GLU A 379 -31.38 -14.45 -1.62
CA GLU A 379 -30.76 -13.13 -1.76
C GLU A 379 -31.31 -12.17 -0.71
N PHE A 380 -30.44 -11.27 -0.24
CA PHE A 380 -30.82 -10.23 0.70
C PHE A 380 -30.22 -8.90 0.27
N ARG A 381 -30.93 -7.81 0.58
CA ARG A 381 -30.43 -6.47 0.39
C ARG A 381 -29.46 -6.13 1.52
N VAL A 382 -28.31 -5.58 1.17
CA VAL A 382 -27.24 -5.20 2.08
C VAL A 382 -27.54 -3.88 2.77
N ASN A 383 -27.99 -2.89 2.00
CA ASN A 383 -28.31 -1.57 2.53
C ASN A 383 -29.74 -1.53 3.13
N THR A 384 -29.90 -0.79 4.22
CA THR A 384 -31.17 -0.47 4.85
C THR A 384 -31.69 0.89 4.40
N THR A 385 -30.78 1.84 4.17
CA THR A 385 -31.05 3.17 3.61
C THR A 385 -31.20 3.07 2.09
N THR A 386 -32.31 3.59 1.55
CA THR A 386 -32.68 3.53 0.12
C THR A 386 -32.90 4.92 -0.48
N ASP A 387 -32.47 5.95 0.25
CA ASP A 387 -32.48 7.32 -0.28
C ASP A 387 -31.27 7.43 -1.20
N ASP A 388 -31.49 7.98 -2.41
CA ASP A 388 -30.52 8.04 -3.52
C ASP A 388 -30.07 6.65 -4.01
N ASP A 389 -29.11 6.60 -4.93
CA ASP A 389 -28.58 5.34 -5.47
C ASP A 389 -27.45 4.78 -4.59
N GLN A 390 -27.42 3.46 -4.42
CA GLN A 390 -26.36 2.72 -3.76
C GLN A 390 -25.65 1.81 -4.77
N LYS A 391 -24.37 2.08 -5.02
CA LYS A 391 -23.56 1.42 -6.08
C LYS A 391 -22.17 1.02 -5.60
N GLU A 392 -21.43 0.32 -6.44
CA GLU A 392 -20.02 -0.03 -6.29
C GLU A 392 -19.69 -0.74 -4.97
N SER A 393 -20.34 -1.89 -4.75
CA SER A 393 -20.10 -2.65 -3.53
C SER A 393 -18.69 -3.25 -3.48
N SER A 394 -18.07 -3.20 -2.30
CA SER A 394 -16.86 -3.98 -1.99
C SER A 394 -17.11 -4.87 -0.79
N ILE A 395 -16.58 -6.09 -0.81
CA ILE A 395 -16.83 -7.09 0.23
C ILE A 395 -15.53 -7.73 0.73
N SER A 396 -15.42 -7.88 2.06
CA SER A 396 -14.25 -8.52 2.68
C SER A 396 -14.66 -9.48 3.79
N GLY A 397 -14.16 -10.72 3.73
CA GLY A 397 -14.31 -11.72 4.78
C GLY A 397 -13.48 -11.33 6.01
N LEU A 398 -14.09 -11.37 7.19
CA LEU A 398 -13.47 -11.00 8.46
C LEU A 398 -12.88 -12.24 9.17
N THR A 399 -11.86 -12.04 10.00
CA THR A 399 -11.17 -13.14 10.71
C THR A 399 -12.06 -13.85 11.74
N ASN A 400 -13.19 -13.24 12.13
CA ASN A 400 -14.20 -13.86 12.98
C ASN A 400 -15.18 -14.77 12.22
N GLY A 401 -14.97 -14.94 10.91
CA GLY A 401 -15.80 -15.73 9.99
C GLY A 401 -16.99 -14.99 9.40
N GLY A 402 -17.27 -13.76 9.85
CA GLY A 402 -18.26 -12.87 9.21
C GLY A 402 -17.69 -12.17 7.98
N PHE A 403 -18.39 -11.13 7.53
CA PHE A 403 -17.94 -10.28 6.43
C PHE A 403 -18.42 -8.83 6.61
N VAL A 404 -17.81 -7.91 5.89
CA VAL A 404 -18.21 -6.50 5.80
C VAL A 404 -18.43 -6.15 4.34
N VAL A 405 -19.48 -5.39 4.06
CA VAL A 405 -19.78 -4.85 2.73
C VAL A 405 -19.76 -3.33 2.82
N SER A 406 -19.04 -2.65 1.93
CA SER A 406 -19.14 -1.21 1.71
C SER A 406 -19.80 -0.90 0.38
N TRP A 407 -20.32 0.31 0.24
CA TRP A 407 -20.89 0.85 -0.99
C TRP A 407 -20.84 2.36 -1.00
N ILE A 408 -21.02 2.93 -2.18
CA ILE A 408 -21.13 4.37 -2.40
C ILE A 408 -22.60 4.75 -2.47
N THR A 409 -22.98 5.78 -1.73
CA THR A 409 -24.29 6.43 -1.89
C THR A 409 -24.10 7.67 -2.77
N ALA A 410 -24.73 7.70 -3.93
CA ALA A 410 -24.60 8.74 -4.93
C ALA A 410 -25.91 9.49 -5.15
N ASP A 411 -25.88 10.82 -5.03
CA ASP A 411 -27.01 11.71 -5.40
C ASP A 411 -27.10 11.81 -6.94
N GLN A 412 -28.29 11.64 -7.51
CA GLN A 412 -28.54 11.81 -8.95
C GLN A 412 -28.51 13.28 -9.41
N ASP A 413 -28.55 14.25 -8.48
CA ASP A 413 -28.46 15.69 -8.75
C ASP A 413 -27.04 16.22 -8.47
N VAL A 414 -26.37 16.72 -9.50
CA VAL A 414 -25.02 17.34 -9.45
C VAL A 414 -24.91 18.55 -8.49
N ASP A 415 -26.06 19.08 -8.04
CA ASP A 415 -26.19 20.33 -7.29
C ASP A 415 -26.65 20.19 -5.82
N LYS A 416 -26.78 18.96 -5.29
CA LYS A 416 -27.04 18.72 -3.86
C LYS A 416 -25.99 17.77 -3.26
N HIS A 417 -25.96 17.70 -1.94
CA HIS A 417 -24.73 17.53 -1.17
C HIS A 417 -24.15 16.11 -1.19
N GLY A 418 -23.12 15.88 -2.01
CA GLY A 418 -21.95 15.01 -1.75
C GLY A 418 -22.23 13.60 -1.23
N GLY A 419 -22.17 12.61 -2.13
CA GLY A 419 -22.21 11.18 -1.78
C GLY A 419 -21.20 10.75 -0.70
N GLY A 420 -21.45 9.60 -0.09
CA GLY A 420 -20.66 9.05 1.01
C GLY A 420 -20.42 7.55 0.85
N ILE A 421 -19.40 7.03 1.55
CA ILE A 421 -19.12 5.60 1.60
C ILE A 421 -19.71 5.06 2.89
N TYR A 422 -20.51 4.02 2.79
CA TYR A 422 -21.13 3.35 3.93
C TYR A 422 -20.72 1.90 3.97
N ALA A 423 -20.88 1.28 5.14
CA ALA A 423 -20.64 -0.14 5.31
C ALA A 423 -21.60 -0.77 6.33
N GLN A 424 -21.79 -2.09 6.17
CA GLN A 424 -22.55 -2.95 7.07
C GLN A 424 -21.79 -4.24 7.33
N ARG A 425 -21.76 -4.66 8.60
CA ARG A 425 -21.15 -5.92 9.02
C ARG A 425 -22.19 -7.03 9.11
N TYR A 426 -21.75 -8.25 8.85
CA TYR A 426 -22.54 -9.47 8.90
C TYR A 426 -21.77 -10.58 9.60
N ASP A 427 -22.49 -11.50 10.25
CA ASP A 427 -21.91 -12.76 10.70
C ASP A 427 -21.81 -13.78 9.54
N ALA A 428 -21.24 -14.95 9.82
CA ALA A 428 -21.07 -16.02 8.84
C ALA A 428 -22.39 -16.53 8.23
N SER A 429 -23.54 -16.28 8.88
CA SER A 429 -24.87 -16.67 8.41
C SER A 429 -25.57 -15.56 7.63
N GLY A 430 -24.91 -14.43 7.39
CA GLY A 430 -25.50 -13.27 6.71
C GLY A 430 -26.44 -12.46 7.59
N VAL A 431 -26.33 -12.56 8.93
CA VAL A 431 -27.10 -11.72 9.85
C VAL A 431 -26.33 -10.45 10.17
N ALA A 432 -26.97 -9.30 9.93
CA ALA A 432 -26.40 -7.98 10.19
C ALA A 432 -25.94 -7.80 11.65
N GLN A 433 -24.73 -7.30 11.85
CA GLN A 433 -24.09 -7.06 13.14
C GLN A 433 -23.96 -5.55 13.39
N GLY A 434 -24.91 -4.98 14.12
CA GLY A 434 -25.01 -3.53 14.31
C GLY A 434 -25.75 -2.83 13.16
N ALA A 435 -25.69 -1.49 13.17
CA ALA A 435 -26.29 -0.65 12.13
C ALA A 435 -25.25 -0.26 11.07
N GLU A 436 -25.75 0.29 9.96
CA GLU A 436 -24.91 0.90 8.93
C GLU A 436 -24.10 2.04 9.53
N PHE A 437 -22.87 2.19 9.05
CA PHE A 437 -21.99 3.28 9.48
C PHE A 437 -21.27 3.89 8.29
N GLN A 438 -21.01 5.19 8.39
CA GLN A 438 -20.27 5.92 7.36
C GLN A 438 -18.77 5.64 7.51
N VAL A 439 -18.11 5.36 6.39
CA VAL A 439 -16.69 5.05 6.29
C VAL A 439 -15.84 6.31 6.19
N ASN A 440 -16.21 7.24 5.30
CA ASN A 440 -15.49 8.50 5.12
C ASN A 440 -15.96 9.56 6.12
N THR A 441 -15.04 10.39 6.61
CA THR A 441 -15.37 11.46 7.59
C THR A 441 -15.18 12.86 7.03
N THR A 442 -14.42 13.01 5.94
CA THR A 442 -14.17 14.31 5.32
C THR A 442 -15.27 14.75 4.36
N THR A 443 -15.47 16.06 4.29
CA THR A 443 -16.36 16.76 3.35
C THR A 443 -15.82 16.80 1.91
N THR A 444 -14.97 15.85 1.53
CA THR A 444 -14.48 15.71 0.16
C THR A 444 -15.67 15.28 -0.71
N LYS A 445 -15.80 15.89 -1.89
CA LYS A 445 -16.93 15.60 -2.78
C LYS A 445 -16.58 14.41 -3.67
N PHE A 446 -17.58 13.60 -4.00
CA PHE A 446 -17.49 12.52 -5.00
C PHE A 446 -16.49 11.40 -4.61
N PRO A 447 -16.74 10.65 -3.52
CA PRO A 447 -16.02 9.41 -3.31
C PRO A 447 -16.34 8.40 -4.43
N ASP A 448 -15.34 7.63 -4.82
CA ASP A 448 -15.38 6.68 -5.94
C ASP A 448 -14.37 5.52 -5.68
N ASN A 449 -14.49 4.39 -6.39
CA ASN A 449 -13.56 3.25 -6.34
C ASN A 449 -13.23 2.78 -4.90
N SER A 450 -14.25 2.44 -4.11
CA SER A 450 -14.05 1.98 -2.73
C SER A 450 -13.61 0.51 -2.66
N SER A 451 -12.67 0.18 -1.78
CA SER A 451 -12.24 -1.21 -1.55
C SER A 451 -11.96 -1.51 -0.08
N LEU A 452 -12.12 -2.77 0.32
CA LEU A 452 -11.96 -3.25 1.70
C LEU A 452 -10.96 -4.41 1.79
N THR A 453 -10.16 -4.41 2.85
CA THR A 453 -9.35 -5.59 3.22
C THR A 453 -9.39 -5.84 4.73
N ALA A 454 -9.58 -7.09 5.14
CA ALA A 454 -9.51 -7.50 6.53
C ALA A 454 -8.06 -7.61 7.00
N LEU A 455 -7.78 -7.15 8.21
CA LEU A 455 -6.46 -7.24 8.83
C LEU A 455 -6.36 -8.45 9.77
N SER A 456 -5.15 -8.97 9.96
CA SER A 456 -4.89 -10.10 10.85
C SER A 456 -5.24 -9.83 12.32
N ASN A 457 -5.28 -8.56 12.73
CA ASN A 457 -5.74 -8.14 14.06
C ASN A 457 -7.28 -8.21 14.25
N GLY A 458 -8.02 -8.60 13.21
CA GLY A 458 -9.48 -8.72 13.18
C GLY A 458 -10.24 -7.45 12.81
N GLY A 459 -9.56 -6.32 12.65
CA GLY A 459 -10.12 -5.12 12.02
C GLY A 459 -10.13 -5.21 10.50
N PHE A 460 -10.41 -4.08 9.86
CA PHE A 460 -10.36 -3.93 8.41
C PHE A 460 -9.94 -2.51 8.02
N VAL A 461 -9.52 -2.33 6.78
CA VAL A 461 -9.17 -1.02 6.21
C VAL A 461 -10.03 -0.78 4.98
N ALA A 462 -10.57 0.43 4.88
CA ALA A 462 -11.21 0.92 3.68
C ALA A 462 -10.28 1.88 2.94
N ILE A 463 -10.30 1.81 1.62
CA ILE A 463 -9.64 2.74 0.71
C ILE A 463 -10.64 3.30 -0.29
N TRP A 464 -10.43 4.54 -0.72
CA TRP A 464 -11.21 5.17 -1.78
C TRP A 464 -10.45 6.32 -2.44
N GLN A 465 -10.95 6.79 -3.58
CA GLN A 465 -10.55 8.07 -4.15
C GLN A 465 -11.63 9.13 -3.88
N ALA A 466 -11.25 10.38 -3.69
CA ALA A 466 -12.19 11.50 -3.57
C ALA A 466 -11.57 12.81 -4.06
N LEU A 467 -12.40 13.76 -4.52
CA LEU A 467 -11.93 15.07 -4.97
C LEU A 467 -11.40 15.88 -3.78
N ASP A 468 -10.11 16.23 -3.83
CA ASP A 468 -9.49 17.16 -2.90
C ASP A 468 -9.82 18.59 -3.31
N VAL A 469 -10.80 19.19 -2.62
CA VAL A 469 -11.27 20.57 -2.85
C VAL A 469 -10.13 21.60 -2.68
N GLY A 470 -9.08 21.27 -1.93
CA GLY A 470 -7.90 22.12 -1.76
C GLY A 470 -6.91 22.05 -2.93
N ARG A 471 -7.01 21.05 -3.81
CA ARG A 471 -6.02 20.76 -4.87
C ARG A 471 -6.60 20.59 -6.27
N ALA A 472 -7.93 20.56 -6.42
CA ALA A 472 -8.62 20.31 -7.70
C ALA A 472 -8.17 19.02 -8.41
N SER A 473 -7.74 18.01 -7.63
CA SER A 473 -7.35 16.68 -8.10
C SER A 473 -7.89 15.59 -7.15
N PHE A 474 -7.97 14.35 -7.62
CA PHE A 474 -8.34 13.22 -6.77
C PHE A 474 -7.18 12.85 -5.82
N GLY A 475 -7.54 12.64 -4.55
CA GLY A 475 -6.66 12.05 -3.54
C GLY A 475 -7.06 10.62 -3.26
N ILE A 476 -6.10 9.80 -2.84
CA ILE A 476 -6.33 8.45 -2.34
C ILE A 476 -6.38 8.52 -0.82
N PHE A 477 -7.42 7.95 -0.22
CA PHE A 477 -7.68 8.03 1.22
C PHE A 477 -7.90 6.66 1.82
N VAL A 478 -7.47 6.49 3.07
CA VAL A 478 -7.70 5.26 3.85
C VAL A 478 -8.25 5.56 5.23
N GLN A 479 -9.07 4.64 5.74
CA GLN A 479 -9.53 4.64 7.13
C GLN A 479 -9.49 3.21 7.68
N ARG A 480 -8.90 3.08 8.88
CA ARG A 480 -8.85 1.81 9.62
C ARG A 480 -10.05 1.68 10.54
N PHE A 481 -10.52 0.46 10.74
CA PHE A 481 -11.60 0.11 11.65
C PHE A 481 -11.22 -1.10 12.49
N ASP A 482 -11.71 -1.16 13.73
CA ASP A 482 -11.61 -2.37 14.53
C ASP A 482 -12.62 -3.44 14.05
N ALA A 483 -12.56 -4.60 14.70
CA ALA A 483 -13.47 -5.71 14.41
C ALA A 483 -14.95 -5.36 14.59
N ASN A 484 -15.29 -4.28 15.32
CA ASN A 484 -16.65 -3.84 15.56
C ASN A 484 -17.15 -2.80 14.54
N GLY A 485 -16.28 -2.31 13.65
CA GLY A 485 -16.58 -1.20 12.73
C GLY A 485 -16.34 0.17 13.37
N VAL A 486 -15.58 0.26 14.46
CA VAL A 486 -15.21 1.54 15.08
C VAL A 486 -13.91 2.04 14.46
N ALA A 487 -13.94 3.25 13.90
CA ALA A 487 -12.79 3.91 13.29
C ALA A 487 -11.59 3.97 14.26
N GLN A 488 -10.41 3.58 13.77
CA GLN A 488 -9.14 3.61 14.48
C GLN A 488 -8.26 4.72 13.91
N GLY A 489 -8.04 5.79 14.68
CA GLY A 489 -7.37 6.98 14.19
C GLY A 489 -8.26 7.81 13.26
N GLY A 490 -7.66 8.81 12.60
CA GLY A 490 -8.34 9.62 11.59
C GLY A 490 -8.06 9.13 10.17
N GLU A 491 -8.84 9.65 9.23
CA GLU A 491 -8.69 9.42 7.80
C GLU A 491 -7.30 9.92 7.33
N LEU A 492 -6.62 9.12 6.51
CA LEU A 492 -5.28 9.41 6.01
C LEU A 492 -5.29 9.53 4.49
N ARG A 493 -4.69 10.59 3.95
CA ARG A 493 -4.35 10.67 2.52
C ARG A 493 -3.11 9.82 2.24
N VAL A 494 -3.22 8.87 1.31
CA VAL A 494 -2.14 7.96 0.91
C VAL A 494 -1.17 8.65 -0.04
N ASN A 495 -1.66 9.21 -1.15
CA ASN A 495 -0.79 9.84 -2.13
C ASN A 495 -0.21 11.15 -1.58
N THR A 496 1.08 11.38 -1.84
CA THR A 496 1.80 12.57 -1.37
C THR A 496 1.82 13.66 -2.43
N THR A 497 2.00 13.23 -3.68
CA THR A 497 2.07 14.10 -4.85
C THR A 497 0.73 14.80 -5.16
N ILE A 498 0.84 15.87 -5.93
CA ILE A 498 -0.29 16.69 -6.42
C ILE A 498 -0.83 16.21 -7.77
N GLU A 499 -0.20 15.18 -8.36
CA GLU A 499 -0.64 14.63 -9.63
C GLU A 499 -1.99 13.92 -9.47
N THR A 500 -2.69 13.76 -10.59
CA THR A 500 -3.95 13.02 -10.62
C THR A 500 -3.66 11.57 -10.20
N SER A 501 -4.35 11.12 -9.16
CA SER A 501 -4.29 9.74 -8.69
C SER A 501 -5.66 9.09 -8.78
N SER A 502 -5.73 7.86 -9.25
CA SER A 502 -6.97 7.10 -9.40
C SER A 502 -6.77 5.61 -9.15
N ASP A 503 -7.90 4.88 -9.14
CA ASP A 503 -7.99 3.42 -9.15
C ASP A 503 -7.17 2.76 -8.04
N PRO A 504 -7.44 3.11 -6.77
CA PRO A 504 -6.72 2.54 -5.65
C PRO A 504 -7.08 1.07 -5.42
N SER A 505 -6.08 0.29 -5.07
CA SER A 505 -6.23 -1.10 -4.63
C SER A 505 -5.49 -1.32 -3.32
N ILE A 506 -5.96 -2.26 -2.48
CA ILE A 506 -5.41 -2.50 -1.15
C ILE A 506 -5.30 -3.98 -0.84
N ALA A 507 -4.21 -4.37 -0.17
CA ALA A 507 -4.00 -5.72 0.31
C ALA A 507 -3.46 -5.75 1.74
N ALA A 508 -3.99 -6.64 2.57
CA ALA A 508 -3.41 -6.98 3.86
C ALA A 508 -2.15 -7.84 3.68
N LEU A 509 -1.19 -7.66 4.58
CA LEU A 509 0.08 -8.40 4.61
C LEU A 509 0.10 -9.37 5.80
N THR A 510 0.93 -10.41 5.71
CA THR A 510 1.04 -11.45 6.75
C THR A 510 1.62 -10.94 8.06
N ASP A 511 2.37 -9.84 8.02
CA ASP A 511 2.86 -9.11 9.21
C ASP A 511 1.79 -8.24 9.90
N GLY A 512 0.56 -8.22 9.36
CA GLY A 512 -0.57 -7.47 9.88
C GLY A 512 -0.68 -6.02 9.40
N GLY A 513 0.31 -5.54 8.64
CA GLY A 513 0.22 -4.29 7.89
C GLY A 513 -0.63 -4.42 6.64
N PHE A 514 -0.60 -3.38 5.81
CA PHE A 514 -1.28 -3.35 4.53
C PHE A 514 -0.48 -2.52 3.51
N VAL A 515 -0.72 -2.79 2.24
CA VAL A 515 -0.13 -2.07 1.11
C VAL A 515 -1.24 -1.55 0.22
N VAL A 516 -1.05 -0.34 -0.28
CA VAL A 516 -1.96 0.35 -1.19
C VAL A 516 -1.24 0.57 -2.51
N SER A 517 -1.89 0.28 -3.64
CA SER A 517 -1.45 0.71 -4.98
C SER A 517 -2.44 1.70 -5.58
N TRP A 518 -1.98 2.56 -6.47
CA TRP A 518 -2.82 3.50 -7.22
C TRP A 518 -2.14 3.91 -8.53
N GLN A 519 -2.93 4.33 -9.50
CA GLN A 519 -2.43 5.01 -10.69
C GLN A 519 -2.05 6.44 -10.34
N ALA A 520 -0.89 6.91 -10.79
CA ALA A 520 -0.42 8.28 -10.67
C ALA A 520 0.18 8.74 -12.01
N SER A 521 -0.57 9.53 -12.77
CA SER A 521 -0.21 9.89 -14.16
C SER A 521 0.03 8.63 -15.04
N ASN A 522 1.29 8.36 -15.42
CA ASN A 522 1.74 7.20 -16.20
C ASN A 522 2.48 6.17 -15.33
N ASP A 523 2.38 6.26 -14.01
CA ASP A 523 3.00 5.33 -13.07
C ASP A 523 1.92 4.58 -12.30
N ILE A 524 2.24 3.35 -11.89
CA ILE A 524 1.60 2.70 -10.76
C ILE A 524 2.48 2.96 -9.55
N LYS A 525 1.91 3.57 -8.51
CA LYS A 525 2.57 3.79 -7.23
C LYS A 525 2.03 2.83 -6.20
N ALA A 526 2.82 2.57 -5.18
CA ALA A 526 2.37 1.86 -4.00
C ALA A 526 2.99 2.44 -2.74
N LYS A 527 2.33 2.18 -1.60
CA LYS A 527 2.78 2.58 -0.27
C LYS A 527 2.37 1.55 0.76
N ARG A 528 3.30 1.25 1.66
CA ARG A 528 3.12 0.29 2.74
C ARG A 528 2.84 0.98 4.08
N TYR A 529 2.00 0.33 4.87
CA TYR A 529 1.65 0.71 6.23
C TYR A 529 1.82 -0.47 7.19
N ASP A 530 2.19 -0.18 8.44
CA ASP A 530 2.15 -1.17 9.51
C ASP A 530 0.72 -1.44 9.99
N ALA A 531 0.56 -2.38 10.94
CA ALA A 531 -0.74 -2.73 11.50
C ALA A 531 -1.45 -1.57 12.21
N ASN A 532 -0.72 -0.50 12.57
CA ASN A 532 -1.22 0.71 13.21
C ASN A 532 -1.48 1.85 12.21
N GLY A 533 -1.26 1.64 10.92
CA GLY A 533 -1.43 2.66 9.89
C GLY A 533 -0.29 3.67 9.83
N ASN A 534 0.87 3.39 10.42
CA ASN A 534 2.07 4.20 10.21
C ASN A 534 2.70 3.85 8.87
N GLU A 535 3.20 4.85 8.13
CA GLU A 535 3.92 4.61 6.88
C GLU A 535 5.18 3.78 7.15
N VAL A 536 5.44 2.78 6.30
CA VAL A 536 6.68 1.98 6.36
C VAL A 536 7.46 2.17 5.07
N GLY A 537 8.71 2.60 5.23
CA GLY A 537 9.67 2.77 4.13
C GLY A 537 9.94 1.46 3.38
N VAL A 538 10.28 1.59 2.10
CA VAL A 538 10.91 0.49 1.36
C VAL A 538 12.36 0.40 1.80
N VAL A 539 12.75 -0.78 2.27
CA VAL A 539 14.12 -1.05 2.73
C VAL A 539 14.60 -2.32 2.07
N ASP A 540 15.65 -2.19 1.25
CA ASP A 540 16.34 -3.33 0.67
C ASP A 540 17.51 -3.75 1.57
N PHE A 541 17.38 -4.92 2.18
CA PHE A 541 18.40 -5.51 3.03
C PHE A 541 19.38 -6.39 2.28
N SER A 542 19.17 -6.70 1.00
CA SER A 542 19.93 -7.73 0.27
C SER A 542 21.45 -7.50 0.34
N ALA A 543 21.91 -6.28 0.09
CA ALA A 543 23.32 -5.93 0.17
C ALA A 543 23.88 -6.06 1.60
N THR A 544 23.09 -5.69 2.61
CA THR A 544 23.47 -5.81 4.03
C THR A 544 23.49 -7.27 4.48
N ALA A 545 22.50 -8.05 4.04
CA ALA A 545 22.41 -9.49 4.23
C ALA A 545 23.60 -10.20 3.58
N ASP A 546 24.01 -9.81 2.38
CA ASP A 546 25.20 -10.34 1.72
C ASP A 546 26.47 -10.14 2.55
N ARG A 547 26.63 -8.96 3.17
CA ARG A 547 27.76 -8.67 4.08
C ARG A 547 27.69 -9.57 5.31
N LEU A 548 26.51 -9.75 5.88
CA LEU A 548 26.26 -10.66 7.00
C LEU A 548 26.56 -12.11 6.65
N PHE A 549 26.12 -12.58 5.49
CA PHE A 549 26.36 -13.93 5.03
C PHE A 549 27.84 -14.17 4.79
N ASN A 550 28.55 -13.22 4.18
CA ASN A 550 30.00 -13.29 4.02
C ASN A 550 30.72 -13.38 5.38
N TRP A 551 30.30 -12.57 6.35
CA TRP A 551 30.81 -12.67 7.72
C TRP A 551 30.53 -14.03 8.35
N ALA A 552 29.28 -14.51 8.29
CA ALA A 552 28.86 -15.78 8.86
C ALA A 552 29.61 -16.96 8.23
N GLU A 553 29.80 -16.96 6.92
CA GLU A 553 30.60 -17.94 6.18
C GLU A 553 32.06 -17.95 6.64
N SER A 554 32.62 -16.76 6.91
CA SER A 554 33.99 -16.65 7.44
C SER A 554 34.11 -17.14 8.89
N ALA A 555 33.11 -16.85 9.72
CA ALA A 555 33.12 -17.15 11.15
C ALA A 555 32.74 -18.61 11.46
N TYR A 556 31.86 -19.21 10.63
CA TYR A 556 31.24 -20.51 10.88
C TYR A 556 31.33 -21.45 9.67
N THR A 557 32.53 -21.57 9.10
CA THR A 557 32.83 -22.42 7.91
C THR A 557 32.31 -23.86 7.96
N ALA A 558 32.16 -24.46 9.14
CA ALA A 558 31.60 -25.80 9.30
C ALA A 558 30.07 -25.84 9.04
N LEU A 559 29.36 -24.76 9.35
CA LEU A 559 27.92 -24.61 9.10
C LEU A 559 27.65 -24.13 7.68
N PHE A 560 28.53 -23.29 7.14
CA PHE A 560 28.36 -22.61 5.85
C PHE A 560 29.57 -22.89 4.93
N PRO A 561 29.66 -24.10 4.37
CA PRO A 561 30.77 -24.47 3.50
C PRO A 561 30.63 -23.80 2.12
N ASN A 562 31.72 -23.18 1.67
CA ASN A 562 31.87 -22.46 0.39
C ASN A 562 31.04 -21.16 0.30
N HIS A 563 31.57 -20.18 -0.45
CA HIS A 563 30.81 -18.98 -0.81
C HIS A 563 29.68 -19.37 -1.77
N ALA A 564 28.44 -19.24 -1.31
CA ALA A 564 27.26 -19.37 -2.15
C ALA A 564 26.84 -17.99 -2.67
N THR A 565 26.23 -17.95 -3.86
CA THR A 565 25.61 -16.74 -4.39
C THR A 565 24.20 -16.64 -3.85
N SER A 566 23.80 -15.45 -3.40
CA SER A 566 22.45 -15.21 -2.92
C SER A 566 21.42 -15.36 -4.04
N GLN A 567 20.26 -15.87 -3.67
CA GLN A 567 19.12 -16.15 -4.54
C GLN A 567 17.84 -15.87 -3.77
N GLU A 568 16.82 -15.40 -4.47
CA GLU A 568 15.49 -15.27 -3.89
C GLU A 568 14.78 -16.62 -3.88
N ILE A 569 14.45 -17.12 -2.68
CA ILE A 569 13.87 -18.45 -2.49
C ILE A 569 12.70 -18.33 -1.52
N ALA A 570 11.47 -18.52 -2.02
CA ALA A 570 10.25 -18.51 -1.22
C ALA A 570 10.09 -17.24 -0.34
N GLY A 571 10.51 -16.08 -0.86
CA GLY A 571 10.47 -14.79 -0.17
C GLY A 571 11.62 -14.55 0.81
N TYR A 572 12.74 -15.25 0.64
CA TYR A 572 13.97 -15.02 1.39
C TYR A 572 15.11 -14.68 0.43
N HIS A 573 15.86 -13.63 0.75
CA HIS A 573 17.18 -13.40 0.18
C HIS A 573 18.16 -14.38 0.82
N ALA A 574 18.44 -15.50 0.15
CA ALA A 574 19.04 -16.67 0.78
C ALA A 574 20.24 -17.28 0.04
N ARG A 575 21.10 -17.95 0.81
CA ARG A 575 22.23 -18.74 0.33
C ARG A 575 22.10 -20.17 0.79
N LEU A 576 22.08 -21.11 -0.16
CA LEU A 576 22.02 -22.55 0.11
C LEU A 576 23.40 -23.15 -0.01
N TYR A 577 23.75 -23.99 0.96
CA TYR A 577 25.06 -24.63 1.06
C TYR A 577 24.98 -26.12 0.76
N GLU A 578 26.09 -26.72 0.32
CA GLU A 578 26.15 -28.12 -0.13
C GLU A 578 25.79 -29.14 0.97
N ASN A 579 25.95 -28.76 2.24
CA ASN A 579 25.57 -29.58 3.39
C ASN A 579 24.06 -29.56 3.69
N GLY A 580 23.25 -28.86 2.89
CA GLY A 580 21.80 -28.74 3.05
C GLY A 580 21.36 -27.61 3.99
N ASN A 581 22.30 -26.85 4.56
CA ASN A 581 21.98 -25.66 5.34
C ASN A 581 21.66 -24.46 4.44
N ALA A 582 20.98 -23.46 4.98
CA ALA A 582 20.86 -22.15 4.34
C ALA A 582 20.90 -21.00 5.36
N LEU A 583 21.38 -19.84 4.90
CA LEU A 583 21.12 -18.55 5.53
C LEU A 583 20.10 -17.82 4.67
N GLY A 584 19.12 -17.17 5.30
CA GLY A 584 18.11 -16.37 4.61
C GLY A 584 17.85 -15.08 5.36
N GLU A 585 17.63 -14.01 4.62
CA GLU A 585 17.11 -12.75 5.15
C GLU A 585 15.70 -12.55 4.61
N GLN A 586 14.79 -12.10 5.48
CA GLN A 586 13.45 -11.70 5.09
C GLN A 586 12.97 -10.57 6.02
N ASN A 587 12.71 -9.39 5.43
CA ASN A 587 12.24 -8.19 6.12
C ASN A 587 13.10 -7.78 7.33
N GLY A 588 14.41 -7.84 7.19
CA GLY A 588 15.40 -7.53 8.23
C GLY A 588 15.63 -8.64 9.25
N ASN A 589 14.92 -9.76 9.14
CA ASN A 589 15.10 -10.92 10.00
C ASN A 589 16.04 -11.93 9.36
N ILE A 590 16.97 -12.49 10.14
CA ILE A 590 17.91 -13.51 9.70
C ILE A 590 17.43 -14.88 10.16
N TYR A 591 17.30 -15.78 9.19
CA TYR A 591 16.88 -17.15 9.38
C TYR A 591 18.01 -18.12 9.04
N PHE A 592 18.04 -19.21 9.78
CA PHE A 592 18.90 -20.36 9.51
C PHE A 592 18.02 -21.56 9.19
N TYR A 593 18.33 -22.24 8.09
CA TYR A 593 17.74 -23.52 7.74
C TYR A 593 18.77 -24.63 8.01
N ASP A 594 18.42 -25.59 8.87
CA ASP A 594 19.29 -26.67 9.33
C ASP A 594 19.04 -28.01 8.63
N SER A 595 18.58 -27.97 7.38
CA SER A 595 18.04 -29.11 6.60
C SER A 595 16.70 -29.69 7.08
N HIS A 596 16.11 -29.19 8.17
CA HIS A 596 14.81 -29.64 8.67
C HIS A 596 13.80 -28.50 8.87
N SER A 597 14.25 -27.38 9.43
CA SER A 597 13.36 -26.26 9.78
C SER A 597 14.03 -24.90 9.56
N ILE A 598 13.21 -23.91 9.19
CA ILE A 598 13.63 -22.50 9.13
C ILE A 598 13.46 -21.92 10.53
N VAL A 599 14.54 -21.42 11.11
CA VAL A 599 14.57 -20.87 12.46
C VAL A 599 15.02 -19.42 12.40
N LEU A 600 14.25 -18.51 13.00
CA LEU A 600 14.67 -17.13 13.24
C LEU A 600 15.86 -17.13 14.22
N VAL A 601 17.01 -16.66 13.78
CA VAL A 601 18.23 -16.63 14.61
C VAL A 601 18.57 -15.23 15.12
N GLY A 602 17.96 -14.19 14.56
CA GLY A 602 18.09 -12.81 14.98
C GLY A 602 17.67 -11.87 13.87
N THR A 603 18.07 -10.61 13.97
CA THR A 603 17.85 -9.59 12.95
C THR A 603 19.16 -9.17 12.29
N VAL A 604 19.07 -8.39 11.21
CA VAL A 604 20.22 -7.72 10.62
C VAL A 604 20.94 -6.87 11.67
N ASP A 605 20.21 -6.14 12.52
CA ASP A 605 20.77 -5.31 13.61
C ASP A 605 21.58 -6.13 14.62
N ASP A 606 21.14 -7.36 14.94
CA ASP A 606 21.82 -8.21 15.92
C ASP A 606 23.22 -8.62 15.46
N PHE A 607 23.39 -8.84 14.15
CA PHE A 607 24.62 -9.42 13.59
C PHE A 607 25.51 -8.39 12.87
N LEU A 608 24.94 -7.30 12.37
CA LEU A 608 25.65 -6.33 11.51
C LEU A 608 26.88 -5.72 12.20
N PRO A 609 26.85 -5.32 13.48
CA PRO A 609 28.04 -4.81 14.16
C PRO A 609 29.20 -5.81 14.16
N SER A 610 28.90 -7.11 14.23
CA SER A 610 29.93 -8.17 14.20
C SER A 610 30.52 -8.34 12.80
N ALA A 611 29.70 -8.23 11.75
CA ALA A 611 30.16 -8.27 10.37
C ALA A 611 31.05 -7.07 10.02
N ILE A 612 30.62 -5.86 10.42
CA ILE A 612 31.40 -4.63 10.24
C ILE A 612 32.75 -4.72 10.97
N ALA A 613 32.75 -5.18 12.22
CA ALA A 613 33.98 -5.34 12.99
C ALA A 613 34.96 -6.34 12.35
N ALA A 614 34.44 -7.30 11.58
CA ALA A 614 35.23 -8.25 10.80
C ALA A 614 35.66 -7.73 9.41
N GLY A 615 35.23 -6.52 9.02
CA GLY A 615 35.59 -5.87 7.76
C GLY A 615 34.71 -6.24 6.56
N PHE A 616 33.49 -6.73 6.81
CA PHE A 616 32.51 -7.05 5.78
C PHE A 616 31.49 -5.94 5.58
#